data_AF-A0A4Z2DCE8-F1
#
_entry.id   AF-A0A4Z2DCE8-F1
#
_cell.length_a   1.000
_cell.length_b   1.000
_cell.length_c   1.000
_cell.angle_alpha   90.00
_cell.angle_beta   90.00
_cell.angle_gamma   90.00
#
_symmetry.space_group_name_H-M   'P 1'
#
loop_
_entity.id
_entity.type
_entity.pdbx_description
1 polymer ?
#
loop_
_entity_poly.entity_id
_entity_poly.type
_entity_poly.pdbx_seq_one_letter_code
_entity_poly.pdbx_strand_id
1 'polypeptide(L)'
;MPIVSISQSVLFHKLQKKYTQEEFEELCFSYGLELDEVTTEKELVTREKGKEKSKGCSTEPVYKIEIPANRYDLLCPEGLSRALMIFESKTKPPVYITKKPRNPIQLHVSQSTQSVRPFVVAGILRNIALDEYKLNSFIDLQEKLHQNLCRKRSLVAIGAHDLDTLNPPFYYDTKPPNDIRFIALNKTKEHSAEELMELFSNDLHLKQYLPLIQDKPEIPSYFRQF
;
A
#
# COMPACT_ATOMS: atom_id res chain seq x y z
N MET A 1 -2.96 -17.76 -1.42
CA MET A 1 -3.77 -16.58 -1.81
C MET A 1 -3.27 -15.39 -0.98
N PRO A 2 -3.70 -14.11 -1.17
CA PRO A 2 -3.16 -13.02 -0.34
C PRO A 2 -3.50 -13.23 1.14
N ILE A 3 -2.52 -13.01 2.01
CA ILE A 3 -2.67 -13.13 3.46
C ILE A 3 -2.70 -11.73 4.09
N VAL A 4 -3.62 -11.54 5.03
CA VAL A 4 -3.69 -10.33 5.86
C VAL A 4 -3.39 -10.69 7.31
N SER A 5 -2.34 -10.07 7.84
CA SER A 5 -1.96 -10.20 9.24
C SER A 5 -2.60 -9.08 10.06
N ILE A 6 -3.27 -9.42 11.16
CA ILE A 6 -3.87 -8.45 12.08
C ILE A 6 -3.64 -8.90 13.52
N SER A 7 -3.25 -7.97 14.40
CA SER A 7 -3.13 -8.28 15.83
C SER A 7 -4.50 -8.48 16.47
N GLN A 8 -4.58 -9.37 17.45
CA GLN A 8 -5.81 -9.75 18.12
C GLN A 8 -6.51 -8.55 18.78
N SER A 9 -5.75 -7.70 19.48
CA SER A 9 -6.32 -6.53 20.16
C SER A 9 -6.94 -5.57 19.16
N VAL A 10 -6.28 -5.34 18.02
CA VAL A 10 -6.78 -4.43 17.00
C VAL A 10 -8.00 -5.00 16.31
N LEU A 11 -7.98 -6.29 15.96
CA LEU A 11 -9.13 -6.99 15.39
C LEU A 11 -10.34 -6.88 16.33
N PHE A 12 -10.18 -7.22 17.61
CA PHE A 12 -11.28 -7.24 18.58
C PHE A 12 -11.79 -5.84 18.89
N HIS A 13 -10.88 -4.85 18.94
CA HIS A 13 -11.27 -3.46 19.07
C HIS A 13 -12.11 -3.00 17.87
N LYS A 14 -11.70 -3.34 16.63
CA LYS A 14 -12.45 -2.98 15.41
C LYS A 14 -13.79 -3.72 15.30
N LEU A 15 -13.87 -4.98 15.76
CA LEU A 15 -15.10 -5.77 15.76
C LEU A 15 -16.01 -5.49 16.97
N GLN A 16 -15.56 -4.68 17.93
CA GLN A 16 -16.27 -4.33 19.17
C GLN A 16 -16.73 -5.55 19.99
N LYS A 17 -16.06 -6.69 19.80
CA LYS A 17 -16.34 -7.95 20.49
C LYS A 17 -15.01 -8.70 20.66
N LYS A 18 -14.84 -9.33 21.83
CA LYS A 18 -13.78 -10.32 22.04
C LYS A 18 -14.30 -11.66 21.54
N TYR A 19 -13.49 -12.32 20.71
CA TYR A 19 -13.79 -13.66 20.19
C TYR A 19 -12.82 -14.66 20.83
N THR A 20 -13.28 -15.89 21.05
CA THR A 20 -12.34 -17.01 21.14
C THR A 20 -11.76 -17.30 19.75
N GLN A 21 -10.70 -18.09 19.68
CA GLN A 21 -10.16 -18.50 18.39
C GLN A 21 -11.19 -19.29 17.58
N GLU A 22 -11.87 -20.25 18.20
CA GLU A 22 -12.93 -21.07 17.58
C GLU A 22 -14.09 -20.22 17.04
N GLU A 23 -14.58 -19.26 17.82
CA GLU A 23 -15.64 -18.35 17.37
C GLU A 23 -15.21 -17.50 16.18
N PHE A 24 -13.94 -17.09 16.15
CA PHE A 24 -13.41 -16.30 15.04
C PHE A 24 -13.17 -17.14 13.78
N GLU A 25 -12.71 -18.38 13.94
CA GLU A 25 -12.59 -19.34 12.84
C GLU A 25 -13.95 -19.63 12.21
N GLU A 26 -15.00 -19.82 13.01
CA GLU A 26 -16.38 -20.00 12.51
C GLU A 26 -16.88 -18.75 11.77
N LEU A 27 -16.58 -17.55 12.27
CA LEU A 27 -16.90 -16.29 11.59
C LEU A 27 -16.17 -16.17 10.25
N CYS A 28 -14.87 -16.50 10.21
CA CYS A 28 -14.10 -16.54 8.96
C CYS A 28 -14.72 -17.52 7.98
N PHE A 29 -14.98 -18.76 8.41
CA PHE A 29 -15.54 -19.82 7.58
C PHE A 29 -16.91 -19.45 7.01
N SER A 30 -17.82 -18.93 7.84
CA SER A 30 -19.17 -18.51 7.42
C SER A 30 -19.15 -17.35 6.40
N TYR A 31 -18.15 -16.47 6.47
CA TYR A 31 -17.94 -15.42 5.48
C TYR A 31 -17.25 -15.94 4.19
N GLY A 32 -16.53 -17.06 4.28
CA GLY A 32 -15.70 -17.60 3.19
C GLY A 32 -14.23 -17.15 3.22
N LEU A 33 -13.70 -16.91 4.43
CA LEU A 33 -12.28 -16.71 4.71
C LEU A 33 -11.72 -17.91 5.48
N GLU A 34 -10.40 -18.03 5.49
CA GLU A 34 -9.70 -19.06 6.25
C GLU A 34 -8.71 -18.39 7.22
N LEU A 35 -8.71 -18.84 8.47
CA LEU A 35 -7.67 -18.48 9.43
C LEU A 35 -6.50 -19.46 9.23
N ASP A 36 -5.44 -18.99 8.57
CA ASP A 36 -4.29 -19.80 8.17
C ASP A 36 -3.37 -20.13 9.36
N GLU A 37 -2.94 -19.10 10.09
CA GLU A 37 -2.05 -19.26 11.24
C GLU A 37 -2.33 -18.20 12.31
N VAL A 38 -2.28 -18.61 13.58
CA VAL A 38 -2.15 -17.70 14.72
C VAL A 38 -0.71 -17.77 15.22
N THR A 39 0.00 -16.66 15.14
CA THR A 39 1.40 -16.55 15.58
C THR A 39 1.59 -15.32 16.45
N THR A 40 2.81 -15.02 16.90
CA THR A 40 3.13 -13.76 17.60
C THR A 40 4.22 -13.01 16.85
N GLU A 41 4.31 -11.70 17.06
CA GLU A 41 5.40 -10.89 16.48
C GLU A 41 6.78 -11.43 16.89
N LYS A 42 6.90 -11.86 18.15
CA LYS A 42 8.10 -12.51 18.67
C LYS A 42 8.45 -13.79 17.91
N GLU A 43 7.48 -14.66 17.64
CA GLU A 43 7.71 -15.89 16.89
C GLU A 43 8.08 -15.63 15.43
N LEU A 44 7.42 -14.66 14.78
CA LEU A 44 7.74 -14.23 13.42
C LEU A 44 9.19 -13.74 13.32
N VAL A 45 9.60 -12.84 14.21
CA VAL A 45 10.97 -12.30 14.22
C VAL A 45 11.99 -13.38 14.58
N THR A 46 11.63 -14.31 15.46
CA THR A 46 12.51 -15.45 15.81
C THR A 46 12.74 -16.35 14.59
N ARG A 47 11.68 -16.66 13.83
CA ARG A 47 11.74 -17.50 12.62
C ARG A 47 12.50 -16.82 11.48
N GLU A 48 12.32 -15.53 11.27
CA GLU A 48 12.91 -14.81 10.13
C GLU A 48 14.32 -14.24 10.39
N LYS A 49 14.58 -13.74 11.61
CA LYS A 49 15.75 -12.90 11.92
C LYS A 49 16.58 -13.41 13.10
N GLY A 50 16.19 -14.54 13.71
CA GLY A 50 16.89 -15.20 14.81
C GLY A 50 16.53 -14.67 16.21
N LYS A 51 16.83 -15.49 17.24
CA LYS A 51 16.43 -15.27 18.65
C LYS A 51 16.96 -13.98 19.30
N GLU A 52 18.04 -13.40 18.80
CA GLU A 52 18.61 -12.18 19.40
C GLU A 52 17.81 -10.92 19.06
N LYS A 53 17.21 -10.86 17.86
CA LYS A 53 16.37 -9.74 17.42
C LYS A 53 14.92 -9.82 17.91
N SER A 54 14.51 -10.94 18.51
CA SER A 54 13.17 -11.11 19.09
C SER A 54 13.04 -10.57 20.53
N LYS A 55 14.14 -10.07 21.12
CA LYS A 55 14.12 -9.46 22.46
C LYS A 55 13.44 -8.09 22.38
N GLY A 56 12.23 -7.99 22.91
CA GLY A 56 11.42 -6.76 22.92
C GLY A 56 10.21 -6.79 21.97
N CYS A 57 10.05 -7.85 21.16
CA CYS A 57 8.89 -8.01 20.29
C CYS A 57 7.64 -8.39 21.09
N SER A 58 6.48 -7.97 20.60
CA SER A 58 5.20 -8.28 21.22
C SER A 58 4.94 -9.79 21.24
N THR A 59 4.42 -10.29 22.36
CA THR A 59 3.86 -11.64 22.47
C THR A 59 2.36 -11.67 22.17
N GLU A 60 1.82 -10.57 21.66
CA GLU A 60 0.42 -10.49 21.27
C GLU A 60 0.15 -11.42 20.06
N PRO A 61 -0.95 -12.18 20.08
CA PRO A 61 -1.36 -13.00 18.95
C PRO A 61 -1.68 -12.15 17.70
N VAL A 62 -1.19 -12.62 16.57
CA VAL A 62 -1.40 -12.09 15.22
C VAL A 62 -2.09 -13.17 14.41
N TYR A 63 -3.26 -12.83 13.90
CA TYR A 63 -4.09 -13.68 13.07
C TYR A 63 -3.70 -13.45 11.62
N LYS A 64 -3.29 -14.51 10.92
CA LYS A 64 -3.06 -14.51 9.48
C LYS A 64 -4.27 -15.09 8.78
N ILE A 65 -4.98 -14.24 8.04
CA ILE A 65 -6.25 -14.60 7.41
C ILE A 65 -6.02 -14.64 5.90
N GLU A 66 -6.36 -15.76 5.28
CA GLU A 66 -6.30 -15.93 3.84
C GLU A 66 -7.52 -15.28 3.17
N ILE A 67 -7.24 -14.42 2.19
CA ILE A 67 -8.23 -13.60 1.51
C ILE A 67 -8.41 -14.09 0.07
N PRO A 68 -9.65 -14.23 -0.42
CA PRO A 68 -9.92 -14.50 -1.83
C PRO A 68 -9.30 -13.44 -2.76
N ALA A 69 -8.64 -13.88 -3.84
CA ALA A 69 -7.90 -12.99 -4.74
C ALA A 69 -8.77 -11.95 -5.49
N ASN A 70 -10.10 -12.11 -5.48
CA ASN A 70 -11.09 -11.22 -6.09
C ASN A 70 -11.66 -10.16 -5.11
N ARG A 71 -11.24 -10.16 -3.83
CA ARG A 71 -11.77 -9.26 -2.79
C ARG A 71 -10.72 -8.26 -2.31
N TYR A 72 -10.39 -7.30 -3.17
CA TYR A 72 -9.37 -6.28 -2.88
C TYR A 72 -9.72 -5.38 -1.69
N ASP A 73 -11.00 -5.25 -1.36
CA ASP A 73 -11.49 -4.50 -0.22
C ASP A 73 -11.13 -5.14 1.13
N LEU A 74 -10.68 -6.40 1.14
CA LEU A 74 -10.31 -7.15 2.34
C LEU A 74 -8.80 -7.18 2.60
N LEU A 75 -7.98 -6.57 1.74
CA LEU A 75 -6.51 -6.66 1.81
C LEU A 75 -5.87 -5.86 2.97
N CYS A 76 -6.67 -5.17 3.78
CA CYS A 76 -6.23 -4.45 4.97
C CYS A 76 -7.13 -4.72 6.18
N PRO A 77 -6.61 -4.55 7.41
CA PRO A 77 -7.37 -4.63 8.66
C PRO A 77 -8.68 -3.83 8.65
N GLU A 78 -8.67 -2.59 8.15
CA GLU A 78 -9.85 -1.72 8.09
C GLU A 78 -10.96 -2.30 7.21
N GLY A 79 -10.58 -2.84 6.06
CA GLY A 79 -11.50 -3.38 5.08
C GLY A 79 -12.09 -4.71 5.54
N LEU A 80 -11.23 -5.59 6.06
CA LEU A 80 -11.61 -6.87 6.63
C LEU A 80 -12.59 -6.72 7.80
N SER A 81 -12.23 -5.95 8.82
CA SER A 81 -13.10 -5.75 9.98
C SER A 81 -14.43 -5.10 9.58
N ARG A 82 -14.42 -4.14 8.65
CA ARG A 82 -15.65 -3.52 8.16
C ARG A 82 -16.56 -4.54 7.47
N ALA A 83 -16.00 -5.40 6.63
CA ALA A 83 -16.79 -6.38 5.90
C ALA A 83 -17.41 -7.43 6.84
N LEU A 84 -16.67 -7.90 7.85
CA LEU A 84 -17.18 -8.80 8.89
C LEU A 84 -18.30 -8.13 9.71
N MET A 85 -18.12 -6.87 10.11
CA MET A 85 -19.16 -6.11 10.84
C MET A 85 -20.45 -5.92 10.03
N ILE A 86 -20.34 -5.75 8.72
CA ILE A 86 -21.50 -5.67 7.82
C ILE A 86 -22.17 -7.03 7.68
N PHE A 87 -21.40 -8.10 7.55
CA PHE A 87 -21.90 -9.47 7.44
C PHE A 87 -22.68 -9.90 8.68
N GLU A 88 -22.17 -9.61 9.87
CA GLU A 88 -22.88 -9.83 11.13
C GLU A 88 -24.03 -8.83 11.38
N SER A 89 -24.34 -7.96 10.41
CA SER A 89 -25.39 -6.94 10.50
C SER A 89 -25.23 -5.94 11.65
N LYS A 90 -24.00 -5.76 12.16
CA LYS A 90 -23.69 -4.81 13.24
C LYS A 90 -23.56 -3.38 12.74
N THR A 91 -23.14 -3.21 11.48
CA THR A 91 -22.93 -1.89 10.85
C THR A 91 -23.49 -1.90 9.44
N LYS A 92 -24.04 -0.75 8.99
CA LYS A 92 -24.48 -0.59 7.59
C LYS A 92 -23.28 -0.36 6.65
N PRO A 93 -23.34 -0.80 5.39
CA PRO A 93 -22.34 -0.46 4.40
C PRO A 93 -22.16 1.07 4.27
N PRO A 94 -20.92 1.59 4.32
CA PRO A 94 -20.69 3.02 4.15
C PRO A 94 -20.96 3.45 2.71
N VAL A 95 -21.46 4.68 2.54
CA VAL A 95 -21.62 5.32 1.24
C VAL A 95 -20.47 6.29 1.03
N TYR A 96 -19.64 6.05 0.01
CA TYR A 96 -18.52 6.93 -0.33
C TYR A 96 -19.01 8.02 -1.30
N ILE A 97 -18.86 9.28 -0.90
CA ILE A 97 -19.30 10.44 -1.69
C ILE A 97 -18.10 11.32 -1.98
N THR A 98 -17.92 11.70 -3.25
CA THR A 98 -16.90 12.66 -3.64
C THR A 98 -17.44 14.09 -3.51
N LYS A 99 -16.67 14.97 -2.87
CA LYS A 99 -16.99 16.40 -2.80
C LYS A 99 -16.25 17.12 -3.92
N LYS A 100 -16.99 17.86 -4.77
CA LYS A 100 -16.38 18.74 -5.77
C LYS A 100 -15.85 20.00 -5.07
N PRO A 101 -14.53 20.26 -5.09
CA PRO A 101 -13.97 21.48 -4.51
C PRO A 101 -14.33 22.70 -5.39
N ARG A 102 -14.35 23.90 -4.80
CA ARG A 102 -14.52 25.16 -5.55
C ARG A 102 -13.39 25.36 -6.56
N ASN A 103 -12.15 25.08 -6.13
CA ASN A 103 -10.95 25.14 -6.96
C ASN A 103 -10.40 23.70 -7.13
N PRO A 104 -10.67 23.04 -8.26
CA PRO A 104 -10.13 21.70 -8.51
C PRO A 104 -8.63 21.77 -8.76
N ILE A 105 -7.89 20.87 -8.10
CA ILE A 105 -6.48 20.64 -8.41
C ILE A 105 -6.42 19.77 -9.68
N GLN A 106 -5.58 20.16 -10.63
CA GLN A 106 -5.45 19.50 -11.93
C GLN A 106 -4.13 18.74 -12.03
N LEU A 107 -4.20 17.58 -12.69
CA LEU A 107 -3.06 16.78 -13.13
C LEU A 107 -3.12 16.73 -14.65
N HIS A 108 -2.15 17.38 -15.30
CA HIS A 108 -2.05 17.43 -16.76
C HIS A 108 -1.20 16.25 -17.25
N VAL A 109 -1.65 15.60 -18.31
CA VAL A 109 -0.97 14.44 -18.89
C VAL A 109 -0.40 14.82 -20.25
N SER A 110 0.91 14.65 -20.42
CA SER A 110 1.59 14.90 -21.68
C SER A 110 1.40 13.73 -22.66
N GLN A 111 1.40 14.02 -23.96
CA GLN A 111 1.28 13.00 -25.02
C GLN A 111 2.50 12.07 -25.09
N SER A 112 3.65 12.53 -24.61
CA SER A 112 4.90 11.76 -24.50
C SER A 112 4.72 10.47 -23.68
N THR A 113 3.82 10.50 -22.68
CA THR A 113 3.51 9.35 -21.81
C THR A 113 2.87 8.18 -22.54
N GLN A 114 2.32 8.38 -23.74
CA GLN A 114 1.55 7.38 -24.47
C GLN A 114 2.36 6.11 -24.82
N SER A 115 3.66 6.27 -25.09
CA SER A 115 4.56 5.17 -25.47
C SER A 115 5.04 4.35 -24.27
N VAL A 116 4.96 4.91 -23.06
CA VAL A 116 5.54 4.31 -21.86
C VAL A 116 4.49 3.88 -20.86
N ARG A 117 3.61 4.80 -20.46
CA ARG A 117 2.54 4.60 -19.48
C ARG A 117 1.42 5.64 -19.73
N PRO A 118 0.42 5.31 -20.55
CA PRO A 118 -0.47 6.31 -21.17
C PRO A 118 -1.47 6.98 -20.22
N PHE A 119 -1.76 6.37 -19.07
CA PHE A 119 -2.86 6.82 -18.20
C PHE A 119 -2.37 7.02 -16.77
N VAL A 120 -2.91 8.08 -16.14
CA VAL A 120 -2.76 8.37 -14.73
C VAL A 120 -4.09 8.86 -14.15
N VAL A 121 -4.39 8.45 -12.93
CA VAL A 121 -5.56 8.89 -12.17
C VAL A 121 -5.09 9.28 -10.78
N ALA A 122 -5.60 10.40 -10.26
CA ALA A 122 -5.27 10.89 -8.93
C ALA A 122 -6.54 11.25 -8.15
N GLY A 123 -6.47 11.13 -6.83
CA GLY A 123 -7.52 11.51 -5.90
C GLY A 123 -6.92 12.14 -4.66
N ILE A 124 -7.68 13.04 -4.02
CA ILE A 124 -7.25 13.73 -2.80
C ILE A 124 -8.19 13.34 -1.67
N LEU A 125 -7.61 12.82 -0.60
CA LEU A 125 -8.29 12.58 0.67
C LEU A 125 -7.81 13.67 1.64
N ARG A 126 -8.72 14.51 2.14
CA ARG A 126 -8.40 15.64 3.01
C ARG A 126 -8.63 15.31 4.48
N ASN A 127 -7.85 15.94 5.36
CA ASN A 127 -8.02 15.87 6.81
C ASN A 127 -7.95 14.43 7.35
N ILE A 128 -7.03 13.63 6.82
CA ILE A 128 -6.80 12.28 7.34
C ILE A 128 -5.91 12.38 8.58
N ALA A 129 -6.39 11.86 9.70
CA ALA A 129 -5.57 11.66 10.90
C ALA A 129 -4.84 10.31 10.80
N LEU A 130 -3.59 10.36 10.32
CA LEU A 130 -2.69 9.22 10.25
C LEU A 130 -1.89 9.13 11.55
N ASP A 131 -2.00 8.00 12.23
CA ASP A 131 -1.04 7.55 13.22
C ASP A 131 -0.12 6.50 12.58
N GLU A 132 0.92 6.08 13.30
CA GLU A 132 1.89 5.09 12.81
C GLU A 132 1.21 3.79 12.37
N TYR A 133 0.21 3.31 13.12
CA TYR A 133 -0.53 2.10 12.80
C TYR A 133 -1.29 2.23 11.47
N LYS A 134 -2.06 3.32 11.29
CA LYS A 134 -2.82 3.57 10.06
C LYS A 134 -1.91 3.79 8.86
N LEU A 135 -0.78 4.47 9.05
CA LEU A 135 0.22 4.68 8.00
C LEU A 135 0.81 3.34 7.55
N ASN A 136 1.20 2.49 8.50
CA ASN A 136 1.71 1.15 8.20
C ASN A 136 0.66 0.28 7.51
N SER A 137 -0.60 0.31 7.97
CA SER A 137 -1.71 -0.40 7.30
C SER A 137 -1.93 0.09 5.86
N PHE A 138 -1.83 1.41 5.64
CA PHE A 138 -1.96 2.00 4.31
C PHE A 138 -0.81 1.59 3.37
N ILE A 139 0.43 1.61 3.86
CA ILE A 139 1.60 1.17 3.08
C ILE A 139 1.50 -0.32 2.75
N ASP A 140 1.09 -1.15 3.71
CA ASP A 140 0.90 -2.60 3.51
C ASP A 140 -0.21 -2.89 2.48
N LEU A 141 -1.33 -2.17 2.53
CA LEU A 141 -2.38 -2.25 1.51
C LEU A 141 -1.84 -1.90 0.12
N GLN A 142 -1.07 -0.82 0.02
CA GLN A 142 -0.46 -0.39 -1.24
C GLN A 142 0.45 -1.49 -1.81
N GLU A 143 1.31 -2.09 -0.99
CA GLU A 143 2.23 -3.13 -1.41
C GLU A 143 1.50 -4.42 -1.83
N LYS A 144 0.46 -4.84 -1.09
CA LYS A 144 -0.38 -5.99 -1.45
C LYS A 144 -1.08 -5.81 -2.80
N LEU A 145 -1.59 -4.61 -3.07
CA LEU A 145 -2.17 -4.26 -4.36
C LEU A 145 -1.11 -4.27 -5.46
N HIS A 146 0.08 -3.74 -5.19
CA HIS A 146 1.21 -3.72 -6.12
C HIS A 146 1.66 -5.11 -6.53
N GLN A 147 1.80 -6.01 -5.57
CA GLN A 147 2.25 -7.38 -5.82
C GLN A 147 1.25 -8.16 -6.69
N ASN A 148 -0.04 -8.10 -6.35
CA ASN A 148 -1.06 -8.95 -6.97
C ASN A 148 -1.79 -8.24 -8.12
N LEU A 149 -2.77 -7.38 -7.80
CA LEU A 149 -3.65 -6.74 -8.77
C LEU A 149 -2.86 -5.94 -9.83
N CYS A 150 -1.81 -5.26 -9.40
CA CYS A 150 -1.00 -4.44 -10.30
C CYS A 150 0.14 -5.21 -11.00
N ARG A 151 0.25 -6.52 -10.76
CA ARG A 151 1.30 -7.41 -11.28
C ARG A 151 2.70 -6.83 -11.09
N LYS A 152 3.14 -6.71 -9.83
CA LYS A 152 4.45 -6.13 -9.48
C LYS A 152 4.68 -4.76 -10.11
N ARG A 153 3.69 -3.88 -10.00
CA ARG A 153 3.67 -2.51 -10.54
C ARG A 153 3.70 -2.37 -12.07
N SER A 154 3.78 -3.46 -12.82
CA SER A 154 3.83 -3.44 -14.29
C SER A 154 2.58 -2.84 -14.92
N LEU A 155 1.40 -3.11 -14.36
CA LEU A 155 0.14 -2.54 -14.83
C LEU A 155 -0.13 -1.18 -14.17
N VAL A 156 -0.14 -1.15 -12.84
CA VAL A 156 -0.51 0.04 -12.04
C VAL A 156 0.55 0.30 -10.98
N ALA A 157 0.94 1.55 -10.80
CA ALA A 157 1.76 1.99 -9.68
C ALA A 157 0.97 3.05 -8.94
N ILE A 158 0.98 2.95 -7.62
CA ILE A 158 0.24 3.83 -6.72
C ILE A 158 1.30 4.55 -5.92
N GLY A 159 1.22 5.88 -5.93
CA GLY A 159 2.02 6.76 -5.09
C GLY A 159 1.10 7.54 -4.17
N ALA A 160 1.53 7.72 -2.93
CA ALA A 160 0.89 8.61 -1.98
C ALA A 160 1.86 9.73 -1.63
N HIS A 161 1.35 10.96 -1.59
CA HIS A 161 2.15 12.15 -1.36
C HIS A 161 1.45 13.04 -0.34
N ASP A 162 2.24 13.69 0.51
CA ASP A 162 1.74 14.74 1.39
C ASP A 162 1.47 15.99 0.55
N LEU A 163 0.18 16.29 0.36
CA LEU A 163 -0.27 17.42 -0.45
C LEU A 163 0.22 18.76 0.10
N ASP A 164 0.41 18.89 1.41
CA ASP A 164 0.81 20.16 2.03
C ASP A 164 2.27 20.53 1.71
N THR A 165 3.06 19.56 1.27
CA THR A 165 4.45 19.76 0.80
C THR A 165 4.56 20.09 -0.70
N LEU A 166 3.45 20.02 -1.43
CA LEU A 166 3.40 20.10 -2.89
C LEU A 166 2.61 21.32 -3.37
N ASN A 167 2.92 21.79 -4.58
CA ASN A 167 2.27 22.95 -5.18
C ASN A 167 1.65 22.58 -6.53
N PRO A 168 0.31 22.68 -6.69
CA PRO A 168 -0.37 22.45 -7.96
C PRO A 168 -0.22 23.64 -8.93
N PRO A 169 -0.45 23.46 -10.25
CA PRO A 169 -0.89 22.24 -10.93
C PRO A 169 0.23 21.20 -11.09
N PHE A 170 -0.17 19.94 -11.26
CA PHE A 170 0.75 18.81 -11.42
C PHE A 170 0.84 18.39 -12.89
N TYR A 171 2.00 17.90 -13.30
CA TYR A 171 2.24 17.41 -14.66
C TYR A 171 2.78 15.98 -14.63
N TYR A 172 2.19 15.11 -15.44
CA TYR A 172 2.66 13.77 -15.70
C TYR A 172 3.23 13.72 -17.12
N ASP A 173 4.55 13.56 -17.21
CA ASP A 173 5.31 13.64 -18.45
C ASP A 173 6.39 12.55 -18.48
N THR A 174 7.07 12.39 -19.60
CA THR A 174 8.25 11.54 -19.72
C THR A 174 9.47 12.41 -20.06
N LYS A 175 10.63 12.04 -19.51
CA LYS A 175 11.90 12.68 -19.85
C LYS A 175 13.02 11.66 -19.99
N PRO A 176 14.10 11.99 -20.71
CA PRO A 176 15.32 11.18 -20.70
C PRO A 176 15.82 10.96 -19.26
N PRO A 177 16.37 9.77 -18.92
CA PRO A 177 16.82 9.46 -17.57
C PRO A 177 17.81 10.49 -16.98
N ASN A 178 18.65 11.09 -17.81
CA ASN A 178 19.65 12.07 -17.41
C ASN A 178 19.08 13.44 -17.04
N ASP A 179 17.88 13.76 -17.54
CA ASP A 179 17.21 15.05 -17.31
C ASP A 179 16.32 15.04 -16.06
N ILE A 180 16.16 13.88 -15.43
CA ILE A 180 15.39 13.70 -14.20
C ILE A 180 16.36 13.65 -13.04
N ARG A 181 16.27 14.61 -12.11
CA ARG A 181 17.04 14.64 -10.87
C ARG A 181 16.13 14.87 -9.68
N PHE A 182 16.30 14.05 -8.64
CA PHE A 182 15.57 14.20 -7.38
C PHE A 182 16.25 13.45 -6.24
N ILE A 183 15.86 13.79 -5.00
CA ILE A 183 16.27 13.06 -3.80
C ILE A 183 15.27 11.91 -3.59
N ALA A 184 15.72 10.67 -3.76
CA ALA A 184 14.88 9.50 -3.57
C ALA A 184 14.57 9.23 -2.09
N LEU A 185 13.50 8.48 -1.83
CA LEU A 185 13.09 8.11 -0.46
C LEU A 185 14.25 7.42 0.28
N ASN A 186 14.48 7.81 1.53
CA ASN A 186 15.59 7.33 2.37
C ASN A 186 17.00 7.64 1.82
N LYS A 187 17.12 8.61 0.93
CA LYS A 187 18.41 9.15 0.47
C LYS A 187 18.53 10.62 0.87
N THR A 188 19.77 11.09 0.96
CA THR A 188 20.10 12.47 1.36
C THR A 188 20.70 13.28 0.23
N LYS A 189 21.12 12.61 -0.85
CA LYS A 189 21.73 13.23 -2.02
C LYS A 189 20.76 13.17 -3.19
N GLU A 190 20.82 14.22 -4.01
CA GLU A 190 20.14 14.25 -5.30
C GLU A 190 20.90 13.37 -6.29
N HIS A 191 20.15 12.59 -7.06
CA HIS A 191 20.68 11.67 -8.07
C HIS A 191 19.90 11.82 -9.37
N SER A 192 20.55 11.53 -10.50
CA SER A 192 19.83 11.38 -11.77
C SER A 192 19.01 10.08 -11.79
N ALA A 193 18.02 9.95 -12.68
CA ALA A 193 17.28 8.70 -12.79
C ALA A 193 18.20 7.55 -13.24
N GLU A 194 19.21 7.83 -14.08
CA GLU A 194 20.23 6.84 -14.47
C GLU A 194 21.05 6.35 -13.27
N GLU A 195 21.56 7.27 -12.44
CA GLU A 195 22.27 6.94 -11.20
C GLU A 195 21.40 6.14 -10.23
N LEU A 196 20.11 6.47 -10.14
CA LEU A 196 19.16 5.76 -9.30
C LEU A 196 18.91 4.32 -9.79
N MET A 197 18.92 4.06 -11.11
CA MET A 197 18.81 2.69 -11.63
C MET A 197 19.99 1.83 -11.16
N GLU A 198 21.21 2.36 -11.23
CA GLU A 198 22.40 1.65 -10.75
C GLU A 198 22.35 1.45 -9.24
N LEU A 199 21.99 2.49 -8.47
CA LEU A 199 21.90 2.43 -7.03
C LEU A 199 20.89 1.38 -6.55
N PHE A 200 19.73 1.30 -7.20
CA PHE A 200 18.67 0.37 -6.83
C PHE A 200 18.86 -1.03 -7.41
N SER A 201 19.82 -1.25 -8.30
CA SER A 201 20.12 -2.60 -8.84
C SER A 201 20.54 -3.58 -7.73
N ASN A 202 21.16 -3.06 -6.66
CA ASN A 202 21.57 -3.79 -5.48
C ASN A 202 20.49 -3.84 -4.38
N ASP A 203 19.39 -3.10 -4.54
CA ASP A 203 18.32 -3.06 -3.56
C ASP A 203 17.44 -4.32 -3.68
N LEU A 204 17.32 -5.08 -2.60
CA LEU A 204 16.59 -6.36 -2.60
C LEU A 204 15.13 -6.21 -3.01
N HIS A 205 14.51 -5.08 -2.70
CA HIS A 205 13.10 -4.85 -2.92
C HIS A 205 12.84 -4.19 -4.28
N LEU A 206 13.65 -3.20 -4.67
CA LEU A 206 13.44 -2.39 -5.86
C LEU A 206 14.04 -2.99 -7.14
N LYS A 207 15.10 -3.80 -7.06
CA LYS A 207 15.77 -4.37 -8.23
C LYS A 207 14.83 -5.11 -9.19
N GLN A 208 13.78 -5.74 -8.65
CA GLN A 208 12.80 -6.49 -9.45
C GLN A 208 11.91 -5.60 -10.33
N TYR A 209 11.82 -4.30 -10.04
CA TYR A 209 10.96 -3.36 -10.76
C TYR A 209 11.72 -2.53 -11.79
N LEU A 210 13.05 -2.43 -11.69
CA LEU A 210 13.86 -1.62 -12.61
C LEU A 210 13.69 -2.04 -14.09
N PRO A 211 13.65 -3.34 -14.43
CA PRO A 211 13.47 -3.77 -15.83
C PRO A 211 12.17 -3.30 -16.48
N LEU A 212 11.18 -2.82 -15.70
CA LEU A 212 9.94 -2.28 -16.25
C LEU A 212 10.13 -0.98 -17.03
N ILE A 213 11.19 -0.22 -16.71
CA ILE A 213 11.43 1.12 -17.25
C ILE A 213 12.88 1.37 -17.67
N GLN A 214 13.83 0.51 -17.28
CA GLN A 214 15.26 0.71 -17.53
C GLN A 214 15.62 0.80 -19.02
N ASP A 215 14.97 0.03 -19.88
CA ASP A 215 15.27 -0.01 -21.32
C ASP A 215 14.49 1.04 -22.13
N LYS A 216 13.74 1.92 -21.46
CA LYS A 216 12.90 2.92 -22.14
C LYS A 216 13.70 4.20 -22.40
N PRO A 217 13.56 4.82 -23.58
CA PRO A 217 14.29 6.05 -23.92
C PRO A 217 13.87 7.22 -23.03
N GLU A 218 12.64 7.21 -22.54
CA GLU A 218 12.12 8.21 -21.60
C GLU A 218 11.42 7.51 -20.43
N ILE A 219 11.55 8.09 -19.24
CA ILE A 219 10.99 7.58 -18.00
C ILE A 219 9.85 8.49 -17.54
N PRO A 220 8.72 7.92 -17.07
CA PRO A 220 7.63 8.73 -16.53
C PRO A 220 8.05 9.45 -15.26
N SER A 221 7.71 10.73 -15.17
CA SER A 221 8.02 11.59 -14.05
C SER A 221 6.85 12.53 -13.73
N TYR A 222 6.73 12.86 -12.45
CA TYR A 222 5.78 13.85 -11.96
C TYR A 222 6.53 15.16 -11.74
N PHE A 223 6.19 16.19 -12.50
CA PHE A 223 6.81 17.51 -12.33
C PHE A 223 5.92 18.46 -11.53
N ARG A 224 6.61 19.25 -10.71
CA ARG A 224 6.20 20.60 -10.31
C ARG A 224 6.67 21.55 -11.41
N GLN A 225 5.81 22.46 -11.86
CA GLN A 225 6.27 23.61 -12.63
C GLN A 225 6.93 24.57 -11.63
N PHE A 226 8.21 24.91 -11.85
CA PHE A 226 8.93 25.92 -11.07
C PHE A 226 8.26 27.29 -11.19
#